data_AF-A0A2E0XSG6-F1
#
_entry.id   AF-A0A2E0XSG6-F1
#
_cell.length_a   1.000
_cell.length_b   1.000
_cell.length_c   1.000
_cell.angle_alpha   90.00
_cell.angle_beta   90.00
_cell.angle_gamma   90.00
#
_symmetry.space_group_name_H-M   'P 1'
#
loop_
_entity.id
_entity.type
_entity.pdbx_description
1 polymer ?
#
loop_
_entity_poly.entity_id
_entity_poly.type
_entity_poly.pdbx_seq_one_letter_code
_entity_poly.pdbx_strand_id
1 'polypeptide(L)'
;MHFLATATLLTCGLFQAVERTPTDEGVEISLVESGHPNTTIVVAESTPTTNLAALELQYRMHQMTGACLPIAETTLGSMATVVLVGKSQATRKLGLHGEDFESQEYLIQLLPKTLVLIGRD
;
A
#
# COMPACT_ATOMS: atom_id res chain seq x y z
N MET A 1 -44.67 -9.83 49.55
CA MET A 1 -44.77 -9.22 48.20
C MET A 1 -43.40 -9.33 47.56
N HIS A 2 -43.03 -10.46 46.94
CA HIS A 2 -43.16 -10.74 45.50
C HIS A 2 -42.83 -9.52 44.61
N PHE A 3 -41.65 -9.53 43.99
CA PHE A 3 -41.51 -9.47 42.52
C PHE A 3 -40.06 -9.86 42.12
N LEU A 4 -39.94 -10.99 41.44
CA LEU A 4 -38.78 -11.33 40.60
C LEU A 4 -38.76 -10.41 39.38
N ALA A 5 -37.57 -10.01 38.92
CA ALA A 5 -37.36 -9.61 37.52
C ALA A 5 -35.96 -10.06 37.07
N THR A 6 -35.92 -11.21 36.40
CA THR A 6 -34.85 -11.70 35.53
C THR A 6 -34.82 -10.91 34.21
N ALA A 7 -33.65 -10.48 33.74
CA ALA A 7 -33.33 -10.19 32.33
C ALA A 7 -31.82 -9.84 32.22
N THR A 8 -31.01 -10.14 31.19
CA THR A 8 -30.98 -11.04 30.03
C THR A 8 -29.53 -10.92 29.52
N LEU A 9 -28.88 -12.02 29.13
CA LEU A 9 -27.54 -12.05 28.51
C LEU A 9 -27.54 -11.45 27.08
N LEU A 10 -26.34 -11.16 26.55
CA LEU A 10 -25.98 -10.61 25.22
C LEU A 10 -26.03 -9.08 25.14
N THR A 11 -25.02 -8.36 24.65
CA THR A 11 -24.29 -8.59 23.40
C THR A 11 -23.10 -7.62 23.26
N CYS A 12 -22.15 -7.99 22.41
CA CYS A 12 -21.53 -7.13 21.40
C CYS A 12 -20.53 -6.04 21.82
N GLY A 13 -19.32 -6.16 21.26
CA GLY A 13 -18.55 -5.00 20.82
C GLY A 13 -17.58 -4.42 21.83
N LEU A 14 -16.41 -5.04 21.98
CA LEU A 14 -15.21 -4.26 22.28
C LEU A 14 -14.39 -4.12 20.98
N PHE A 15 -14.99 -3.47 19.98
CA PHE A 15 -14.23 -2.89 18.88
C PHE A 15 -13.68 -1.59 19.43
N GLN A 16 -12.47 -1.63 20.00
CA GLN A 16 -11.79 -0.44 20.51
C GLN A 16 -11.65 0.54 19.35
N ALA A 17 -12.42 1.64 19.40
CA ALA A 17 -12.21 2.78 18.53
C ALA A 17 -10.86 3.40 18.91
N VAL A 18 -9.87 3.25 18.04
CA VAL A 18 -8.61 3.99 18.15
C VAL A 18 -8.93 5.45 17.85
N GLU A 19 -8.93 6.30 18.88
CA GLU A 19 -9.02 7.75 18.73
C GLU A 19 -7.76 8.25 18.01
N ARG A 20 -7.88 8.59 16.72
CA ARG A 20 -6.80 9.27 15.98
C ARG A 20 -6.72 10.71 16.48
N THR A 21 -5.67 11.02 17.25
CA THR A 21 -5.27 12.42 17.48
C THR A 21 -4.85 13.04 16.14
N PRO A 22 -5.28 14.28 15.81
CA PRO A 22 -4.85 14.95 14.59
C PRO A 22 -3.41 15.42 14.78
N THR A 23 -2.46 14.61 14.34
CA THR A 23 -1.03 14.94 14.26
C THR A 23 -0.67 15.09 12.78
N ASP A 24 -0.12 16.25 12.42
CA ASP A 24 0.62 16.57 11.18
C ASP A 24 0.11 15.86 9.92
N GLU A 25 -0.57 16.55 8.99
CA GLU A 25 -1.25 15.94 7.83
C GLU A 25 -0.32 15.04 7.00
N GLY A 26 -0.22 13.79 7.42
CA GLY A 26 0.64 12.78 6.82
C GLY A 26 0.07 12.36 5.49
N VAL A 27 0.95 12.04 4.55
CA VAL A 27 0.56 11.48 3.26
C VAL A 27 0.02 10.06 3.49
N GLU A 28 -1.31 9.92 3.52
CA GLU A 28 -1.99 8.63 3.52
C GLU A 28 -2.24 8.17 2.08
N ILE A 29 -1.95 6.90 1.81
CA ILE A 29 -2.26 6.25 0.54
C ILE A 29 -3.08 4.98 0.81
N SER A 30 -4.11 4.76 0.00
CA SER A 30 -4.88 3.51 0.02
C SER A 30 -4.43 2.64 -1.15
N LEU A 31 -4.00 1.42 -0.82
CA LEU A 31 -3.62 0.41 -1.83
C LEU A 31 -4.82 -0.45 -2.27
N VAL A 32 -5.72 -0.69 -1.33
CA VAL A 32 -6.92 -1.52 -1.49
C VAL A 32 -8.06 -0.79 -0.78
N GLU A 33 -9.18 -0.65 -1.46
CA GLU A 33 -10.36 0.03 -0.94
C GLU A 33 -11.56 -0.92 -0.99
N SER A 34 -12.17 -1.19 0.17
CA SER A 34 -13.32 -2.09 0.28
C SER A 34 -13.11 -3.46 -0.39
N GLY A 35 -11.90 -4.03 -0.25
CA GLY A 35 -11.53 -5.33 -0.85
C GLY A 35 -11.24 -5.31 -2.36
N HIS A 36 -11.24 -4.13 -2.99
CA HIS A 36 -10.94 -3.97 -4.40
C HIS A 36 -9.58 -3.28 -4.59
N PRO A 37 -8.77 -3.67 -5.60
CA PRO A 37 -7.56 -2.95 -5.93
C PRO A 37 -7.86 -1.47 -6.21
N ASN A 38 -7.13 -0.57 -5.53
CA ASN A 38 -7.20 0.88 -5.79
C ASN A 38 -5.91 1.41 -6.42
N THR A 39 -5.00 0.49 -6.77
CA THR A 39 -3.62 0.79 -7.12
C THR A 39 -3.14 -0.08 -8.26
N THR A 40 -2.26 0.47 -9.09
CA THR A 40 -1.41 -0.32 -9.99
C THR A 40 0.03 -0.35 -9.49
N ILE A 41 0.64 -1.52 -9.50
CA ILE A 41 2.08 -1.69 -9.34
C ILE A 41 2.73 -1.52 -10.72
N VAL A 42 3.59 -0.53 -10.87
CA VAL A 42 4.25 -0.20 -12.13
C VAL A 42 5.70 -0.65 -12.09
N VAL A 43 6.03 -1.58 -13.00
CA VAL A 43 7.38 -2.09 -13.24
C VAL A 43 7.76 -1.71 -14.67
N ALA A 44 8.29 -0.51 -14.86
CA ALA A 44 8.62 -0.01 -16.20
C ALA A 44 9.91 -0.61 -16.76
N GLU A 45 10.87 -0.93 -15.90
CA GLU A 45 12.12 -1.64 -16.27
C GLU A 45 12.13 -2.99 -15.55
N SER A 46 11.84 -4.07 -16.29
CA SER A 46 11.74 -5.42 -15.74
C SER A 46 13.13 -6.04 -15.53
N THR A 47 13.42 -6.40 -14.28
CA THR A 47 14.62 -7.11 -13.83
C THR A 47 14.21 -8.18 -12.84
N PRO A 48 15.02 -9.20 -12.55
CA PRO A 48 14.70 -10.18 -11.53
C PRO A 48 14.35 -9.55 -10.16
N THR A 49 15.12 -8.55 -9.71
CA THR A 49 14.86 -7.84 -8.45
C THR A 49 13.54 -7.05 -8.48
N THR A 50 13.28 -6.28 -9.55
CA THR A 50 12.05 -5.48 -9.65
C THR A 50 10.80 -6.35 -9.79
N ASN A 51 10.90 -7.45 -10.53
CA ASN A 51 9.81 -8.43 -10.66
C ASN A 51 9.53 -9.13 -9.32
N LEU A 52 10.58 -9.54 -8.59
CA LEU A 52 10.42 -10.15 -7.28
C LEU A 52 9.72 -9.18 -6.32
N ALA A 53 10.18 -7.92 -6.24
CA ALA A 53 9.57 -6.91 -5.37
C ALA A 53 8.09 -6.68 -5.70
N ALA A 54 7.74 -6.59 -6.99
CA ALA A 54 6.37 -6.41 -7.43
C ALA A 54 5.47 -7.62 -7.10
N LEU A 55 5.96 -8.83 -7.35
CA LEU A 55 5.22 -10.07 -7.08
C LEU A 55 5.05 -10.31 -5.58
N GLU A 56 6.09 -10.08 -4.77
CA GLU A 56 6.01 -10.17 -3.32
C GLU A 56 5.00 -9.16 -2.76
N LEU A 57 5.04 -7.90 -3.23
CA LEU A 57 4.06 -6.91 -2.80
C LEU A 57 2.62 -7.34 -3.18
N GLN A 58 2.39 -7.73 -4.43
CA GLN A 58 1.07 -8.20 -4.88
C GLN A 58 0.59 -9.39 -4.05
N TYR A 59 1.45 -10.39 -3.86
CA TYR A 59 1.15 -11.59 -3.08
C TYR A 59 0.78 -11.24 -1.64
N ARG A 60 1.55 -10.35 -0.99
CA ARG A 60 1.28 -9.93 0.39
C ARG A 60 -0.01 -9.13 0.50
N MET A 61 -0.31 -8.27 -0.47
CA MET A 61 -1.59 -7.56 -0.51
C MET A 61 -2.76 -8.51 -0.68
N HIS A 62 -2.63 -9.52 -1.55
CA HIS A 62 -3.64 -10.55 -1.72
C HIS A 62 -3.87 -11.34 -0.44
N GLN A 63 -2.80 -11.75 0.26
CA GLN A 63 -2.93 -12.48 1.52
C GLN A 63 -3.56 -11.65 2.65
N MET A 64 -3.29 -10.34 2.70
CA MET A 64 -3.83 -9.45 3.72
C MET A 64 -5.27 -9.02 3.45
N THR A 65 -5.66 -8.87 2.19
CA THR A 65 -6.90 -8.16 1.81
C THR A 65 -7.82 -8.93 0.87
N GLY A 66 -7.36 -10.04 0.29
CA GLY A 66 -8.04 -10.76 -0.79
C GLY A 66 -7.94 -10.09 -2.17
N ALA A 67 -7.57 -8.80 -2.25
CA ALA A 67 -7.46 -8.08 -3.51
C ALA A 67 -6.13 -8.38 -4.23
N CYS A 68 -6.19 -8.65 -5.54
CA CYS A 68 -5.00 -8.81 -6.37
C CYS A 68 -4.70 -7.50 -7.10
N LEU A 69 -3.62 -6.81 -6.70
CA LEU A 69 -3.21 -5.55 -7.33
C LEU A 69 -2.69 -5.80 -8.76
N PRO A 70 -3.14 -5.08 -9.79
CA PRO A 70 -2.58 -5.21 -11.13
C PRO A 70 -1.11 -4.79 -11.17
N ILE A 71 -0.28 -5.55 -11.91
CA ILE A 71 1.09 -5.19 -12.27
C ILE A 71 1.11 -4.79 -13.75
N ALA A 72 1.71 -3.66 -14.09
CA ALA A 72 1.79 -3.15 -15.47
C ALA A 72 3.12 -2.41 -15.73
N GLU A 73 3.46 -2.19 -17.01
CA GLU A 73 4.65 -1.42 -17.40
C GLU A 73 4.45 0.10 -17.26
N THR A 74 3.19 0.55 -17.23
CA THR A 74 2.80 1.96 -17.11
C THR A 74 1.57 2.11 -16.24
N THR A 75 1.30 3.34 -15.79
CA THR A 75 0.12 3.65 -14.97
C THR A 75 -1.17 3.34 -15.72
N LEU A 76 -2.07 2.61 -15.07
CA LEU A 76 -3.45 2.48 -15.52
C LEU A 76 -4.24 3.66 -14.97
N GLY A 77 -4.70 4.56 -15.85
CA GLY A 77 -5.40 5.80 -15.45
C GLY A 77 -6.72 5.59 -14.70
N SER A 78 -7.18 4.36 -14.54
CA SER A 78 -8.38 3.99 -13.77
C SER A 78 -8.13 3.85 -12.26
N MET A 79 -6.88 3.81 -11.79
CA MET A 79 -6.55 3.60 -10.38
C MET A 79 -6.27 4.92 -9.65
N ALA A 80 -6.65 5.01 -8.38
CA ALA A 80 -6.47 6.23 -7.59
C ALA A 80 -5.02 6.46 -7.17
N THR A 81 -4.24 5.39 -7.00
CA THR A 81 -2.84 5.45 -6.59
C THR A 81 -1.93 4.57 -7.46
N VAL A 82 -0.62 4.80 -7.37
CA VAL A 82 0.40 4.02 -8.08
C VAL A 82 1.52 3.60 -7.14
N VAL A 83 2.01 2.36 -7.28
CA VAL A 83 3.30 1.94 -6.71
C VAL A 83 4.32 1.91 -7.84
N LEU A 84 5.36 2.74 -7.77
CA LEU A 84 6.49 2.71 -8.69
C LEU A 84 7.55 1.75 -8.14
N VAL A 85 7.90 0.71 -8.89
CA VAL A 85 8.91 -0.27 -8.49
C VAL A 85 10.12 -0.19 -9.42
N GLY A 86 11.27 0.12 -8.84
CA GLY A 86 12.55 0.24 -9.53
C GLY A 86 12.76 1.55 -10.29
N LYS A 87 13.86 1.59 -11.01
CA LYS A 87 14.23 2.72 -11.87
C LYS A 87 13.33 2.79 -13.11
N SER A 88 12.94 4.01 -13.48
CA SER A 88 12.07 4.28 -14.63
C SER A 88 12.11 5.77 -15.00
N GLN A 89 11.47 6.16 -16.11
CA GLN A 89 11.27 7.58 -16.40
C GLN A 89 10.39 8.27 -15.33
N ALA A 90 9.46 7.55 -14.70
CA ALA A 90 8.60 8.11 -13.67
C ALA A 90 9.40 8.45 -12.40
N THR A 91 10.27 7.55 -11.94
CA THR A 91 11.14 7.81 -10.78
C THR A 91 12.19 8.87 -11.08
N ARG A 92 12.75 8.92 -12.29
CA ARG A 92 13.66 10.01 -12.73
C ARG A 92 12.99 11.38 -12.72
N LYS A 93 11.70 11.49 -13.09
CA LYS A 93 10.94 12.75 -13.01
C LYS A 93 10.70 13.22 -11.57
N LEU A 94 10.81 12.32 -10.60
CA LEU A 94 10.77 12.62 -9.17
C LEU A 94 12.16 12.96 -8.60
N GLY A 95 13.21 13.00 -9.44
CA GLY A 95 14.59 13.22 -9.01
C GLY A 95 15.24 12.00 -8.36
N LEU A 96 14.68 10.81 -8.57
CA LEU A 96 15.22 9.55 -8.02
C LEU A 96 15.93 8.79 -9.13
N HIS A 97 17.26 8.71 -9.05
CA HIS A 97 18.09 7.93 -9.96
C HIS A 97 18.62 6.69 -9.22
N GLY A 98 18.66 5.54 -9.91
CA GLY A 98 19.11 4.29 -9.28
C GLY A 98 20.60 4.35 -8.90
N GLU A 99 21.37 5.17 -9.59
CA GLU A 99 22.79 5.37 -9.42
C GLU A 99 23.13 6.23 -8.19
N ASP A 100 22.16 6.99 -7.66
CA ASP A 100 22.32 7.82 -6.47
C ASP A 100 22.35 6.99 -5.17
N PHE A 101 21.92 5.72 -5.27
CA PHE A 101 21.95 4.76 -4.17
C PHE A 101 23.30 4.05 -4.10
N GLU A 102 23.80 3.85 -2.88
CA GLU A 102 24.89 2.94 -2.60
C GLU A 102 24.48 1.48 -2.85
N SER A 103 25.44 0.56 -2.95
CA SER A 103 25.11 -0.87 -3.11
C SER A 103 24.29 -1.36 -1.91
N GLN A 104 23.22 -2.09 -2.18
CA GLN A 104 22.24 -2.57 -1.20
C GLN A 104 21.44 -1.47 -0.49
N GLU A 105 21.46 -0.23 -0.99
CA GLU A 105 20.64 0.86 -0.50
C GLU A 105 19.28 0.92 -1.23
N TYR A 106 18.23 1.29 -0.50
CA TYR A 106 16.89 1.44 -1.04
C TYR A 106 16.13 2.59 -0.37
N LEU A 107 15.11 3.08 -1.08
CA LEU A 107 14.17 4.09 -0.65
C LEU A 107 12.74 3.55 -0.75
N ILE A 108 11.99 3.76 0.33
CA ILE A 108 10.54 3.66 0.37
C ILE A 108 10.01 5.05 0.67
N GLN A 109 9.27 5.63 -0.27
CA GLN A 109 8.75 6.99 -0.12
C GLN A 109 7.26 7.06 -0.43
N LEU A 110 6.50 7.69 0.46
CA LEU A 110 5.11 8.05 0.22
C LEU A 110 5.05 9.49 -0.30
N LEU A 111 4.37 9.67 -1.42
CA LEU A 111 4.02 10.93 -2.04
C LEU A 111 2.51 10.95 -2.28
N PRO A 112 1.88 12.11 -2.52
CA PRO A 112 0.46 12.16 -2.83
C PRO A 112 0.10 11.17 -3.96
N LYS A 113 -0.73 10.19 -3.63
CA LYS A 113 -1.19 9.10 -4.53
C LYS A 113 -0.09 8.18 -5.09
N THR A 114 1.13 8.23 -4.57
CA THR A 114 2.26 7.48 -5.11
C THR A 114 3.09 6.85 -3.99
N LEU A 115 3.32 5.55 -4.08
CA LEU A 115 4.35 4.85 -3.32
C LEU A 115 5.54 4.60 -4.23
N VAL A 116 6.75 4.94 -3.80
CA VAL A 116 7.97 4.64 -4.56
C VAL A 116 8.79 3.60 -3.81
N LEU A 117 9.16 2.53 -4.51
CA LEU A 117 10.08 1.49 -4.08
C LEU A 117 11.23 1.45 -5.09
N ILE A 118 12.38 2.03 -4.75
CA ILE A 118 13.56 2.06 -5.62
C ILE A 118 14.80 1.74 -4.80
N GLY A 119 15.81 1.13 -5.43
CA GLY A 119 17.07 0.84 -4.78
C GLY A 119 18.08 0.33 -5.78
N ARG A 120 19.24 -0.07 -5.25
CA ARG A 120 20.35 -0.62 -6.00
C ARG A 120 20.80 -1.93 -5.36
N ASP A 121 21.04 -2.92 -6.21
CA ASP A 121 21.49 -4.26 -5.80
C ASP A 121 22.84 -4.24 -5.05
#